data_AF-A0A137QEF8-F1
#
_entry.id   AF-A0A137QEF8-F1
#
_cell.length_a   1.000
_cell.length_b   1.000
_cell.length_c   1.000
_cell.angle_alpha   90.00
_cell.angle_beta   90.00
_cell.angle_gamma   90.00
#
_symmetry.space_group_name_H-M   'P 1'
#
loop_
_entity.id
_entity.type
_entity.pdbx_description
1 polymer ?
#
loop_
_entity_poly.entity_id
_entity_poly.type
_entity_poly.pdbx_seq_one_letter_code
_entity_poly.pdbx_strand_id
1 'polypeptide(L)'
;MKYREWTVEDWKRIIWSDKTKINRIGSDGRQWVKPPGNMINSEDSNPLDFSGSGSRSRNSTAPFHTRPPPSSEHLRTGGPTELSDSDFRAWVKEKLSEHDRRVEALEKDNAYLRSRVEELLKDNKGLVERNKELEAELERAEERVQHAEERIQHAEERAQRAEERARSAAALNELYRTFIVQKAALDALQESERRRKVDEMVDWLRGIFTTSRTKSLS
;
A
#
# COMPACT_ATOMS: atom_id res chain seq x y z
N MET A 1 -8.97 -0.09 14.02
CA MET A 1 -8.19 0.20 12.79
C MET A 1 -8.65 1.55 12.26
N LYS A 2 -7.78 2.57 12.19
CA LYS A 2 -8.16 3.99 12.16
C LYS A 2 -8.31 4.62 10.76
N TYR A 3 -8.25 3.82 9.69
CA TYR A 3 -8.23 4.32 8.29
C TYR A 3 -9.12 3.51 7.34
N ARG A 4 -10.11 2.81 7.88
CA ARG A 4 -10.96 1.90 7.08
C ARG A 4 -11.96 2.64 6.16
N GLU A 5 -12.08 3.95 6.34
CA GLU A 5 -13.07 4.81 5.70
C GLU A 5 -12.45 5.77 4.68
N TRP A 6 -11.13 5.66 4.44
CA TRP A 6 -10.42 6.58 3.55
C TRP A 6 -10.65 6.19 2.10
N THR A 7 -11.09 7.17 1.31
CA THR A 7 -11.34 7.05 -0.12
C THR A 7 -10.05 7.28 -0.91
N VAL A 8 -10.04 6.91 -2.20
CA VAL A 8 -8.89 7.14 -3.10
C VAL A 8 -8.56 8.65 -3.18
N GLU A 9 -9.56 9.51 -3.08
CA GLU A 9 -9.41 10.96 -3.05
C GLU A 9 -8.71 11.45 -1.77
N ASP A 10 -8.92 10.79 -0.63
CA ASP A 10 -8.22 11.10 0.62
C ASP A 10 -6.74 10.74 0.51
N TRP A 11 -6.41 9.60 -0.11
CA TRP A 11 -5.03 9.19 -0.38
C TRP A 11 -4.29 10.15 -1.32
N LYS A 12 -5.00 10.75 -2.29
CA LYS A 12 -4.44 11.76 -3.20
C LYS A 12 -4.16 13.11 -2.52
N ARG A 13 -4.79 13.42 -1.38
CA ARG A 13 -4.56 14.63 -0.59
C ARG A 13 -3.41 14.50 0.41
N ILE A 14 -2.94 13.28 0.65
CA ILE A 14 -1.74 13.02 1.45
C ILE A 14 -0.54 13.38 0.59
N ILE A 15 0.07 14.51 0.90
CA ILE A 15 1.32 14.93 0.28
C ILE A 15 2.42 14.04 0.86
N TRP A 16 2.95 13.14 0.03
CA TRP A 16 4.15 12.39 0.35
C TRP A 16 5.33 13.36 0.23
N SER A 17 5.91 13.79 1.36
CA SER A 17 7.18 14.52 1.34
C SER A 17 8.32 13.52 1.13
N ASP A 18 8.43 13.02 -0.10
CA ASP A 18 9.59 12.32 -0.60
C ASP A 18 10.73 13.35 -0.85
N LYS A 19 11.87 13.05 -0.23
CA LYS A 19 13.24 13.56 -0.41
C LYS A 19 13.41 15.08 -0.56
N THR A 20 14.12 15.63 0.42
CA THR A 20 14.85 16.91 0.40
C THR A 20 14.01 18.17 0.26
N LYS A 21 13.27 18.55 1.32
CA LYS A 21 13.02 19.95 1.75
C LYS A 21 12.08 20.00 2.97
N ILE A 22 12.64 20.10 4.17
CA ILE A 22 12.00 20.93 5.21
C ILE A 22 12.58 22.32 4.98
N ASN A 23 11.82 23.16 4.30
CA ASN A 23 12.11 24.59 4.25
C ASN A 23 10.84 25.33 4.63
N ARG A 24 11.02 26.30 5.53
CA ARG A 24 10.03 27.14 6.25
C ARG A 24 9.59 26.51 7.58
N ILE A 25 9.86 27.13 8.73
CA ILE A 25 9.79 28.56 9.04
C ILE A 25 10.91 28.96 10.03
N GLY A 26 11.75 29.95 9.66
CA GLY A 26 12.50 30.83 10.57
C GLY A 26 13.62 30.24 11.43
N SER A 27 14.79 29.93 10.85
CA SER A 27 16.00 29.62 11.62
C SER A 27 17.17 30.52 11.22
N ASP A 28 17.07 31.79 11.60
CA ASP A 28 18.19 32.75 11.52
C ASP A 28 19.08 32.68 12.78
N GLY A 29 19.06 31.55 13.50
CA GLY A 29 20.06 31.21 14.51
C GLY A 29 20.16 32.16 15.71
N ARG A 30 19.20 33.07 15.94
CA ARG A 30 19.20 34.00 17.07
C ARG A 30 17.97 33.81 17.95
N GLN A 31 18.23 33.20 19.12
CA GLN A 31 17.50 33.27 20.39
C GLN A 31 15.96 33.05 20.38
N TRP A 32 15.54 32.03 21.13
CA TRP A 32 14.18 31.97 21.67
C TRP A 32 14.10 32.89 22.89
N VAL A 33 13.41 34.02 22.76
CA VAL A 33 12.94 34.80 23.92
C VAL A 33 11.46 34.48 24.10
N LYS A 34 11.10 33.81 25.21
CA LYS A 34 9.70 33.78 25.65
C LYS A 34 9.31 35.21 26.04
N PRO A 35 8.21 35.79 25.52
CA PRO A 35 7.66 36.98 26.13
C PRO A 35 7.16 36.62 27.54
N PRO A 36 7.47 37.43 28.57
CA PRO A 36 6.96 37.19 29.91
C PRO A 36 5.50 37.69 29.98
N GLY A 37 4.60 36.81 30.41
CA GLY A 37 3.27 37.17 30.91
C GLY A 37 2.26 37.62 29.85
N ASN A 38 1.33 36.72 29.49
CA ASN A 38 -0.08 36.91 29.84
C ASN A 38 -0.90 35.71 29.39
N MET A 39 -1.81 35.31 30.28
CA MET A 39 -2.80 34.27 30.12
C MET A 39 -3.67 34.57 28.89
N ILE A 40 -3.80 33.59 27.99
CA ILE A 40 -4.97 33.49 27.11
C ILE A 40 -5.54 32.10 27.35
N ASN A 41 -6.84 32.11 27.63
CA ASN A 41 -7.60 31.02 28.24
C ASN A 41 -7.68 29.78 27.35
N SER A 42 -7.78 28.66 28.05
CA SER A 42 -8.25 27.36 27.59
C SER A 42 -9.60 27.50 26.85
N GLU A 43 -9.60 27.14 25.57
CA GLU A 43 -10.59 26.36 24.83
C GLU A 43 -10.31 26.58 23.33
N ASP A 44 -10.39 25.52 22.53
CA ASP A 44 -10.11 25.48 21.09
C ASP A 44 -8.64 25.42 20.65
N SER A 45 -7.99 24.30 20.93
CA SER A 45 -7.05 23.67 19.97
C SER A 45 -6.70 22.26 20.42
N ASN A 46 -7.31 21.28 19.75
CA ASN A 46 -6.93 19.87 19.86
C ASN A 46 -6.04 19.51 18.64
N PRO A 47 -4.72 19.42 18.78
CA PRO A 47 -3.89 18.68 17.85
C PRO A 47 -3.50 17.34 18.47
N LEU A 48 -4.20 16.30 18.00
CA LEU A 48 -3.79 14.90 17.88
C LEU A 48 -2.40 14.57 18.46
N ASP A 49 -2.43 13.92 19.62
CA ASP A 49 -1.35 13.10 20.16
C ASP A 49 -0.91 12.04 19.13
N PHE A 50 0.27 12.26 18.55
CA PHE A 50 1.00 11.26 17.80
C PHE A 50 1.93 10.52 18.76
N SER A 51 1.40 9.56 19.51
CA SER A 51 2.21 8.62 20.30
C SER A 51 2.89 7.62 19.35
N GLY A 52 3.92 8.08 18.65
CA GLY A 52 4.86 7.24 17.92
C GLY A 52 5.79 6.56 18.92
N SER A 53 5.63 5.24 19.04
CA SER A 53 6.50 4.33 19.77
C SER A 53 7.93 4.37 19.22
N GLY A 54 8.73 5.32 19.68
CA GLY A 54 10.16 5.38 19.45
C GLY A 54 10.89 4.43 20.38
N SER A 55 11.45 3.36 19.82
CA SER A 55 12.42 2.49 20.46
C SER A 55 13.51 3.32 21.14
N ARG A 56 13.60 3.15 22.47
CA ARG A 56 14.69 3.68 23.30
C ARG A 56 16.02 3.06 22.87
N SER A 57 16.73 3.70 21.95
CA SER A 57 18.19 3.58 21.88
C SER A 57 18.76 4.42 23.03
N ARG A 58 18.94 3.77 24.19
CA ARG A 58 19.83 4.28 25.23
C ARG A 58 21.24 4.01 24.74
N ASN A 59 21.87 5.04 24.18
CA ASN A 59 23.30 5.36 24.30
C ASN A 59 23.60 6.55 23.38
N SER A 60 23.20 7.74 23.82
CA SER A 60 23.76 9.00 23.32
C SER A 60 23.76 10.00 24.47
N THR A 61 24.76 9.85 25.33
CA THR A 61 25.18 10.91 26.24
C THR A 61 26.15 11.79 25.46
N ALA A 62 25.66 12.90 24.90
CA ALA A 62 26.26 14.23 25.07
C ALA A 62 25.66 15.23 24.08
N PRO A 63 25.29 16.44 24.55
CA PRO A 63 24.83 17.52 23.70
C PRO A 63 26.01 18.21 23.02
N PHE A 64 25.85 18.56 21.74
CA PHE A 64 26.67 19.57 21.07
C PHE A 64 26.46 20.92 21.77
N HIS A 65 27.18 21.15 22.86
CA HIS A 65 27.59 22.50 23.22
C HIS A 65 28.60 22.93 22.16
N THR A 66 28.19 23.84 21.27
CA THR A 66 29.12 24.77 20.65
C THR A 66 29.75 25.56 21.79
N ARG A 67 30.86 25.03 22.30
CA ARG A 67 31.74 25.71 23.23
C ARG A 67 32.06 27.06 22.56
N PRO A 68 31.87 28.22 23.22
CA PRO A 68 32.36 29.47 22.68
C PRO A 68 33.84 29.27 22.32
N PRO A 69 34.35 29.90 21.24
CA PRO A 69 35.78 29.86 20.97
C PRO A 69 36.46 30.27 22.28
N PRO A 70 37.42 29.48 22.79
CA PRO A 70 38.04 29.81 24.06
C PRO A 70 38.51 31.26 23.95
N SER A 71 38.04 32.10 24.86
CA SER A 71 38.63 33.41 25.10
C SER A 71 40.15 33.21 25.11
N SER A 72 40.88 34.16 24.53
CA SER A 72 42.33 34.11 24.29
C SER A 72 43.21 33.92 25.55
N GLU A 73 42.62 33.57 26.69
CA GLU A 73 43.22 33.36 28.00
C GLU A 73 43.75 31.94 28.25
N HIS A 74 43.64 31.00 27.31
CA HIS A 74 44.21 29.64 27.48
C HIS A 74 45.41 29.32 26.59
N LEU A 75 46.01 30.33 25.96
CA LEU A 75 47.40 30.25 25.47
C LEU A 75 48.40 30.68 26.55
N ARG A 76 48.09 30.48 27.85
CA ARG A 76 49.16 30.28 28.83
C ARG A 76 49.64 28.85 28.70
N THR A 77 50.40 28.57 27.64
CA THR A 77 51.49 27.62 27.80
C THR A 77 52.34 28.22 28.90
N GLY A 78 52.33 27.61 30.09
CA GLY A 78 53.29 27.91 31.14
C GLY A 78 54.66 27.50 30.65
N GLY A 79 55.18 28.25 29.67
CA GLY A 79 56.58 28.24 29.32
C GLY A 79 57.32 28.61 30.60
N PRO A 80 58.31 27.82 31.01
CA PRO A 80 58.92 28.05 32.30
C PRO A 80 59.77 29.32 32.22
N THR A 81 59.22 30.45 32.64
CA THR A 81 59.89 31.75 32.53
C THR A 81 61.05 31.91 33.52
N GLU A 82 61.22 30.98 34.45
CA GLU A 82 62.24 31.01 35.51
C GLU A 82 62.81 29.61 35.85
N LEU A 83 62.84 28.67 34.90
CA LEU A 83 63.55 27.40 35.12
C LEU A 83 65.05 27.53 34.85
N SER A 84 65.85 26.78 35.61
CA SER A 84 67.24 26.55 35.24
C SER A 84 67.30 25.85 33.87
N ASP A 85 68.39 26.03 33.12
CA ASP A 85 68.57 25.37 31.81
C ASP A 85 68.45 23.84 31.91
N SER A 86 68.75 23.27 33.07
CA SER A 86 68.58 21.84 33.35
C SER A 86 67.11 21.44 33.46
N ASP A 87 66.32 22.20 34.22
CA ASP A 87 64.89 21.93 34.43
C ASP A 87 64.08 22.18 33.15
N PHE A 88 64.45 23.19 32.36
CA PHE A 88 63.86 23.42 31.04
C PHE A 88 64.11 22.24 30.10
N ARG A 89 65.33 21.71 30.05
CA ARG A 89 65.65 20.50 29.25
C ARG A 89 64.88 19.26 29.74
N ALA A 90 64.71 19.10 31.05
CA ALA A 90 63.92 18.00 31.61
C ALA A 90 62.44 18.12 31.21
N TRP A 91 61.86 19.31 31.30
CA TRP A 91 60.50 19.60 30.87
C TRP A 91 60.29 19.35 29.37
N VAL A 92 61.22 19.78 28.51
CA VAL A 92 61.16 19.50 27.07
C VAL A 92 61.17 18.00 26.80
N LYS A 93 62.03 17.23 27.48
CA LYS A 93 62.08 15.76 27.33
C LYS A 93 60.77 15.09 27.77
N GLU A 94 60.18 15.56 28.87
CA GLU A 94 58.88 15.09 29.34
C GLU A 94 57.79 15.36 28.30
N LYS A 95 57.72 16.57 27.76
CA LYS A 95 56.71 16.94 26.75
C LYS A 95 56.88 16.21 25.43
N LEU A 96 58.13 15.99 24.99
CA LEU A 96 58.40 15.14 23.84
C LEU A 96 57.91 13.71 24.10
N SER A 97 58.20 13.14 25.27
CA SER A 97 57.72 11.81 25.65
C SER A 97 56.18 11.73 25.73
N GLU A 98 55.52 12.79 26.19
CA GLU A 98 54.06 12.89 26.20
C GLU A 98 53.49 12.93 24.77
N HIS A 99 54.10 13.70 23.88
CA HIS A 99 53.73 13.76 22.47
C HIS A 99 53.94 12.42 21.78
N ASP A 100 55.05 11.73 22.04
CA ASP A 100 55.33 10.40 21.48
C ASP A 100 54.24 9.39 21.88
N ARG A 101 53.88 9.35 23.17
CA ARG A 101 52.77 8.50 23.66
C ARG A 101 51.43 8.84 23.00
N ARG A 102 51.17 10.13 22.77
CA ARG A 102 49.93 10.58 22.10
C ARG A 102 49.92 10.17 20.63
N VAL A 103 51.07 10.26 19.94
CA VAL A 103 51.21 9.79 18.56
C VAL A 103 50.97 8.29 18.50
N GLU A 104 51.59 7.50 19.35
CA GLU A 104 51.38 6.04 19.40
C GLU A 104 49.91 5.66 19.66
N ALA A 105 49.22 6.38 20.55
CA ALA A 105 47.80 6.15 20.81
C ALA A 105 46.94 6.45 19.57
N LEU A 106 47.19 7.59 18.91
CA LEU A 106 46.49 7.96 17.67
C LEU A 106 46.79 7.00 16.52
N GLU A 107 47.99 6.45 16.43
CA GLU A 107 48.36 5.43 15.45
C GLU A 107 47.57 4.13 15.67
N LYS A 108 47.41 3.70 16.94
CA LYS A 108 46.58 2.53 17.29
C LYS A 108 45.11 2.74 16.94
N ASP A 109 44.55 3.91 17.27
CA ASP A 109 43.16 4.23 16.95
C ASP A 109 42.94 4.29 15.43
N ASN A 110 43.87 4.90 14.69
CA ASN A 110 43.82 4.92 13.23
C ASN A 110 43.92 3.52 12.62
N ALA A 111 44.76 2.63 13.16
CA ALA A 111 44.85 1.25 12.72
C ALA A 111 43.52 0.51 12.95
N TYR A 112 42.90 0.67 14.12
CA TYR A 112 41.59 0.11 14.41
C TYR A 112 40.51 0.61 13.45
N LEU A 113 40.44 1.93 13.23
CA LEU A 113 39.46 2.51 12.32
C LEU A 113 39.64 2.02 10.88
N ARG A 114 40.89 1.85 10.42
CA ARG A 114 41.17 1.27 9.10
C ARG A 114 40.64 -0.15 8.99
N SER A 115 40.91 -1.01 9.98
CA SER A 115 40.37 -2.38 10.00
C SER A 115 38.84 -2.39 10.05
N ARG A 116 38.22 -1.50 10.83
CA ARG A 116 36.76 -1.41 10.90
C ARG A 116 36.13 -0.95 9.59
N VAL A 117 36.76 -0.01 8.89
CA VAL A 117 36.30 0.43 7.56
C VAL A 117 36.39 -0.71 6.55
N GLU A 118 37.46 -1.48 6.57
CA GLU A 118 37.63 -2.64 5.68
C GLU A 118 36.56 -3.72 5.90
N GLU A 119 36.24 -4.02 7.16
CA GLU A 119 35.15 -4.94 7.52
C GLU A 119 33.80 -4.43 6.99
N LEU A 120 33.47 -3.15 7.24
CA LEU A 120 32.22 -2.55 6.75
C LEU A 120 32.14 -2.51 5.22
N LEU A 121 33.26 -2.32 4.53
CA LEU A 121 33.30 -2.39 3.06
C LEU A 121 33.01 -3.81 2.56
N LYS A 122 33.53 -4.84 3.24
CA LYS A 122 33.23 -6.24 2.92
C LYS A 122 31.75 -6.56 3.13
N ASP A 123 31.17 -6.12 4.24
CA ASP A 123 29.75 -6.33 4.54
C ASP A 123 28.87 -5.59 3.54
N ASN A 124 29.18 -4.32 3.23
CA ASN A 124 28.47 -3.55 2.22
C ASN A 124 28.52 -4.22 0.84
N LYS A 125 29.67 -4.79 0.46
CA LYS A 125 29.78 -5.56 -0.78
C LYS A 125 28.85 -6.78 -0.76
N GLY A 126 28.80 -7.51 0.35
CA GLY A 126 27.88 -8.64 0.52
C GLY A 126 26.40 -8.23 0.41
N LEU A 127 26.03 -7.11 1.03
CA LEU A 127 24.67 -6.56 0.94
C LEU A 127 24.32 -6.12 -0.48
N VAL A 128 25.26 -5.52 -1.23
CA VAL A 128 25.04 -5.14 -2.63
C VAL A 128 24.77 -6.35 -3.50
N GLU A 129 25.53 -7.44 -3.35
CA GLU A 129 25.27 -8.67 -4.11
C GLU A 129 23.92 -9.28 -3.73
N ARG A 130 23.57 -9.31 -2.43
CA ARG A 130 22.25 -9.78 -2.00
C ARG A 130 21.11 -8.95 -2.56
N ASN A 131 21.28 -7.63 -2.67
CA ASN A 131 20.28 -6.77 -3.29
C ASN A 131 20.11 -7.09 -4.79
N LYS A 132 21.20 -7.34 -5.52
CA LYS A 132 21.10 -7.77 -6.93
C LYS A 132 20.38 -9.10 -7.09
N GLU A 133 20.63 -10.06 -6.19
CA GLU A 133 19.92 -11.35 -6.19
C GLU A 133 18.42 -11.14 -5.96
N LEU A 134 18.05 -10.31 -4.99
CA LEU A 134 16.65 -10.00 -4.68
C LEU A 134 15.96 -9.25 -5.82
N GLU A 135 16.64 -8.33 -6.50
CA GLU A 135 16.14 -7.66 -7.70
C GLU A 135 15.84 -8.67 -8.82
N ALA A 136 16.75 -9.61 -9.07
CA ALA A 136 16.54 -10.67 -10.06
C ALA A 136 15.43 -11.67 -9.65
N GLU A 137 15.26 -11.94 -8.35
CA GLU A 137 14.14 -12.73 -7.85
C GLU A 137 12.79 -12.02 -8.02
N LEU A 138 12.77 -10.69 -7.81
CA LEU A 138 11.58 -9.86 -8.01
C LEU A 138 11.15 -9.87 -9.49
N GLU A 139 12.09 -9.67 -10.41
CA GLU A 139 11.83 -9.70 -11.86
C GLU A 139 11.19 -11.04 -12.29
N ARG A 140 11.77 -12.17 -11.86
CA ARG A 140 11.18 -13.50 -12.11
C ARG A 140 9.81 -13.69 -11.45
N ALA A 141 9.55 -13.04 -10.32
CA ALA A 141 8.24 -13.08 -9.69
C ALA A 141 7.20 -12.31 -10.49
N GLU A 142 7.57 -11.14 -11.02
CA GLU A 142 6.72 -10.32 -11.88
C GLU A 142 6.33 -11.06 -13.16
N GLU A 143 7.28 -11.72 -13.83
CA GLU A 143 6.99 -12.55 -15.02
C GLU A 143 5.98 -13.68 -14.72
N ARG A 144 6.11 -14.34 -13.57
CA ARG A 144 5.17 -15.38 -13.15
C ARG A 144 3.77 -14.84 -12.90
N VAL A 145 3.67 -13.64 -12.33
CA VAL A 145 2.38 -12.98 -12.09
C VAL A 145 1.74 -12.59 -13.42
N GLN A 146 2.49 -11.99 -14.35
CA GLN A 146 2.00 -11.64 -15.68
C GLN A 146 1.45 -12.86 -16.42
N HIS A 147 2.21 -13.97 -16.44
CA HIS A 147 1.71 -15.21 -17.03
C HIS A 147 0.43 -15.72 -16.33
N ALA A 148 0.35 -15.64 -14.99
CA ALA A 148 -0.85 -16.06 -14.27
C ALA A 148 -2.05 -15.18 -14.62
N GLU A 149 -1.87 -13.87 -14.78
CA GLU A 149 -2.91 -12.93 -15.20
C GLU A 149 -3.44 -13.27 -16.59
N GLU A 150 -2.57 -13.54 -17.57
CA GLU A 150 -2.99 -13.95 -18.92
C GLU A 150 -3.83 -15.25 -18.89
N ARG A 151 -3.44 -16.21 -18.04
CA ARG A 151 -4.19 -17.46 -17.86
C ARG A 151 -5.57 -17.22 -17.25
N ILE A 152 -5.66 -16.31 -16.29
CA ILE A 152 -6.94 -15.94 -15.65
C ILE A 152 -7.83 -15.24 -16.67
N GLN A 153 -7.32 -14.26 -17.42
CA GLN A 153 -8.08 -13.58 -18.48
C GLN A 153 -8.63 -14.58 -19.50
N HIS A 154 -7.80 -15.50 -19.99
CA HIS A 154 -8.27 -16.54 -20.91
C HIS A 154 -9.29 -17.49 -20.27
N ALA A 155 -9.21 -17.77 -18.97
CA ALA A 155 -10.22 -18.55 -18.26
C ALA A 155 -11.54 -17.78 -18.12
N GLU A 156 -11.49 -16.48 -17.83
CA GLU A 156 -12.64 -15.59 -17.73
C GLU A 156 -13.37 -15.47 -19.07
N GLU A 157 -12.66 -15.28 -20.17
CA GLU A 157 -13.26 -15.26 -21.51
C GLU A 157 -13.97 -16.58 -21.84
N ARG A 158 -13.36 -17.72 -21.48
CA ARG A 158 -13.98 -19.03 -21.68
C ARG A 158 -15.25 -19.19 -20.83
N ALA A 159 -15.24 -18.70 -19.60
CA ALA A 159 -16.40 -18.71 -18.71
C ALA A 159 -17.53 -17.83 -19.25
N GLN A 160 -17.22 -16.61 -19.72
CA GLN A 160 -18.21 -15.71 -20.33
C GLN A 160 -18.85 -16.33 -21.57
N ARG A 161 -18.05 -16.88 -22.49
CA ARG A 161 -18.57 -17.58 -23.68
C ARG A 161 -19.45 -18.78 -23.30
N ALA A 162 -19.10 -19.51 -22.25
CA ALA A 162 -19.91 -20.62 -21.77
C ALA A 162 -21.25 -20.13 -21.18
N GLU A 163 -21.23 -19.03 -20.44
CA GLU A 163 -22.43 -18.41 -19.88
C GLU A 163 -23.37 -17.91 -20.98
N GLU A 164 -22.85 -17.22 -22.00
CA GLU A 164 -23.64 -16.77 -23.16
C GLU A 164 -24.30 -17.94 -23.90
N ARG A 165 -23.57 -19.04 -24.08
CA ARG A 165 -24.12 -20.27 -24.67
C ARG A 165 -25.23 -20.85 -23.80
N ALA A 166 -25.05 -20.89 -22.49
CA ALA A 166 -26.06 -21.38 -21.56
C ALA A 166 -27.31 -20.50 -21.58
N ARG A 167 -27.15 -19.18 -21.59
CA ARG A 167 -28.26 -18.21 -21.73
C ARG A 167 -29.02 -18.40 -23.05
N SER A 168 -28.28 -18.55 -24.15
CA SER A 168 -28.87 -18.78 -25.48
C SER A 168 -29.64 -20.10 -25.53
N ALA A 169 -29.08 -21.17 -24.97
CA ALA A 169 -29.75 -22.46 -24.87
C ALA A 169 -31.01 -22.40 -23.98
N ALA A 170 -30.97 -21.66 -22.87
CA ALA A 170 -32.12 -21.45 -22.01
C ALA A 170 -33.24 -20.69 -22.73
N ALA A 171 -32.90 -19.65 -23.50
CA ALA A 171 -33.87 -18.90 -24.31
C ALA A 171 -34.53 -19.79 -25.38
N LEU A 172 -33.74 -20.62 -26.08
CA LEU A 172 -34.28 -21.59 -27.05
C LEU A 172 -35.20 -22.62 -26.41
N ASN A 173 -34.84 -23.14 -25.22
CA ASN A 173 -35.69 -24.07 -24.49
C ASN A 173 -37.03 -23.43 -24.09
N GLU A 174 -37.03 -22.15 -23.71
CA GLU A 174 -38.26 -21.45 -23.37
C GLU A 174 -39.14 -21.19 -24.60
N LEU A 175 -38.54 -20.79 -25.73
CA LEU A 175 -39.27 -20.70 -27.00
C LEU A 175 -39.86 -22.04 -27.43
N TYR A 176 -39.12 -23.13 -27.24
CA TYR A 176 -39.62 -24.47 -27.57
C TYR A 176 -40.79 -24.89 -26.67
N ARG A 177 -40.71 -24.62 -25.36
CA ARG A 177 -41.82 -24.87 -24.42
C ARG A 177 -43.08 -24.10 -24.79
N THR A 178 -42.94 -22.80 -25.05
CA THR A 178 -44.08 -21.95 -25.44
C THR A 178 -44.69 -22.39 -26.77
N PHE A 179 -43.87 -22.77 -27.75
CA PHE A 179 -44.35 -23.33 -29.02
C PHE A 179 -45.16 -24.61 -28.83
N ILE A 180 -44.69 -25.56 -27.98
CA ILE A 180 -45.44 -26.79 -27.69
C ILE A 180 -46.81 -26.47 -27.10
N VAL A 181 -46.87 -25.56 -26.12
CA VAL A 181 -48.13 -25.16 -25.48
C VAL A 181 -49.08 -24.51 -26.47
N GLN A 182 -48.59 -23.58 -27.30
CA GLN A 182 -49.39 -22.93 -28.35
C GLN A 182 -49.92 -23.93 -29.37
N LYS A 183 -49.10 -24.90 -29.79
CA LYS A 183 -49.51 -25.95 -30.71
C LYS A 183 -50.62 -26.82 -30.12
N ALA A 184 -50.48 -27.24 -28.87
CA ALA A 184 -51.49 -28.03 -28.18
C ALA A 184 -52.82 -27.27 -28.03
N ALA A 185 -52.77 -25.96 -27.75
CA ALA A 185 -53.95 -25.10 -27.68
C ALA A 185 -54.65 -24.97 -29.05
N LEU A 186 -53.88 -24.83 -30.13
CA LEU A 186 -54.41 -24.80 -31.50
C LEU A 186 -55.07 -26.13 -31.88
N ASP A 187 -54.43 -27.25 -31.59
CA ASP A 187 -54.99 -28.59 -31.86
C ASP A 187 -56.30 -28.81 -31.08
N ALA A 188 -56.36 -28.35 -29.82
CA ALA A 188 -57.58 -28.41 -29.00
C ALA A 188 -58.72 -27.53 -29.56
N LEU A 189 -58.41 -26.32 -30.06
CA LEU A 189 -59.38 -25.45 -30.72
C LEU A 189 -59.94 -26.11 -31.98
N GLN A 190 -59.06 -26.64 -32.84
CA GLN A 190 -59.48 -27.35 -34.06
C GLN A 190 -60.38 -28.56 -33.74
N GLU A 191 -60.05 -29.30 -32.70
CA GLU A 191 -60.85 -30.44 -32.25
C GLU A 191 -62.22 -30.00 -31.70
N SER A 192 -62.27 -28.91 -30.93
CA SER A 192 -63.55 -28.35 -30.45
C SER A 192 -64.44 -27.88 -31.60
N GLU A 193 -63.86 -27.32 -32.67
CA GLU A 193 -64.60 -26.87 -33.84
C GLU A 193 -65.13 -28.05 -34.67
N ARG A 194 -64.35 -29.12 -34.81
CA ARG A 194 -64.83 -30.38 -35.42
C ARG A 194 -66.01 -30.95 -34.65
N ARG A 195 -65.92 -31.02 -33.31
CA ARG A 195 -67.00 -31.51 -32.46
C ARG A 195 -68.26 -30.66 -32.60
N ARG A 196 -68.12 -29.33 -32.59
CA ARG A 196 -69.24 -28.40 -32.80
C ARG A 196 -69.95 -28.64 -34.13
N LYS A 197 -69.21 -28.84 -35.23
CA LYS A 197 -69.78 -29.15 -36.55
C LYS A 197 -70.51 -30.49 -36.58
N VAL A 198 -69.97 -31.50 -35.89
CA VAL A 198 -70.62 -32.82 -35.74
C VAL A 198 -71.93 -32.67 -34.95
N ASP A 199 -71.91 -31.94 -33.83
CA ASP A 199 -73.10 -31.69 -33.01
C ASP A 199 -74.17 -30.92 -33.81
N GLU A 200 -73.79 -29.87 -34.55
CA GLU A 200 -74.70 -29.12 -35.45
C GLU A 200 -75.33 -30.04 -36.51
N MET A 201 -74.56 -30.95 -37.11
CA MET A 201 -75.08 -31.96 -38.04
C MET A 201 -76.05 -32.93 -37.37
N VAL A 202 -75.72 -33.41 -36.18
CA VAL A 202 -76.56 -34.34 -35.41
C VAL A 202 -77.88 -33.67 -35.05
N ASP A 203 -77.85 -32.43 -34.59
CA ASP A 203 -79.05 -31.66 -34.25
C ASP A 203 -79.90 -31.36 -35.49
N TRP A 204 -79.27 -31.01 -36.62
CA TRP A 204 -79.97 -30.84 -37.89
C TRP A 204 -80.69 -32.13 -38.34
N LEU A 205 -80.01 -33.28 -38.28
CA LEU A 205 -80.62 -34.58 -38.58
C LEU A 205 -81.80 -34.87 -37.65
N ARG A 206 -81.65 -34.65 -36.33
CA ARG A 206 -82.76 -34.80 -35.36
C ARG A 206 -83.95 -33.90 -35.71
N GLY A 207 -83.70 -32.66 -36.16
CA GLY A 207 -84.74 -31.74 -36.64
C GLY A 207 -85.55 -32.29 -37.82
N ILE A 208 -84.90 -32.94 -38.78
CA ILE A 208 -85.56 -33.56 -39.93
C ILE A 208 -86.45 -34.73 -39.50
N PHE A 209 -85.95 -35.62 -38.63
CA PHE A 209 -86.73 -36.78 -38.19
C PHE A 209 -87.94 -36.38 -37.33
N THR A 210 -87.82 -35.35 -36.51
CA THR A 210 -88.92 -34.85 -35.67
C THR A 210 -90.00 -34.13 -36.48
N THR A 211 -89.63 -33.33 -37.50
CA THR A 211 -90.60 -32.71 -38.43
C THR A 211 -91.26 -33.71 -39.37
N SER A 212 -90.58 -34.80 -39.74
CA SER A 212 -91.18 -35.87 -40.56
C SER A 212 -92.20 -36.70 -39.78
N ARG A 213 -91.97 -36.91 -38.48
CA ARG A 213 -92.87 -37.67 -37.59
C ARG A 213 -94.15 -36.91 -37.23
N THR A 214 -94.12 -35.57 -37.23
CA THR A 214 -95.30 -34.74 -37.00
C THR A 214 -96.19 -34.60 -38.24
N LYS A 215 -95.61 -34.65 -39.44
CA LYS A 215 -96.36 -34.67 -40.72
C LYS A 215 -97.04 -36.01 -41.05
N SER A 216 -96.63 -37.13 -40.42
CA SER A 216 -97.28 -38.43 -40.63
C SER A 216 -98.44 -38.70 -39.65
N LEU A 217 -98.76 -37.75 -38.76
CA LEU A 217 -99.79 -37.85 -37.74
C LEU A 217 -100.92 -36.81 -37.90
N SER A 218 -100.92 -36.03 -38.99
CA SER A 218 -102.01 -35.15 -39.43
C SER A 218 -102.65 -35.71 -40.70
#